data_AF-A0A830HR68-F1
#
_entry.id   AF-A0A830HR68-F1
#
_cell.length_a   1.000
_cell.length_b   1.000
_cell.length_c   1.000
_cell.angle_alpha   90.00
_cell.angle_beta   90.00
_cell.angle_gamma   90.00
#
_symmetry.space_group_name_H-M   'P 1'
#
loop_
_entity.id
_entity.type
_entity.pdbx_description
1 polymer ?
#
loop_
_entity_poly.entity_id
_entity_poly.type
_entity_poly.pdbx_seq_one_letter_code
_entity_poly.pdbx_strand_id
1 'polypeptide(L)'
;MKRMVAAAPAPSASAATRRDGAKHITQNEDDSGGAAVTRRKHHHQDSPAKDLHDKVNLYLLPWLSLHAAIGCALPGSGASILLTYVLLAYIGVDLVWILLVPDAVPQAWLIQLHHVITIALLSHPLRYPEHAHFTAWDGIVEAHTLLLIARRRLRQWPLLTSPIVTLVYWVSFIGMRLVLYPALVYVFYLAMCKPTPSGGTYPFWETTLVVGSQALLCVFNVGFLYLSLRRKKFLYTYEAYTGWLAKVYKEYKETLHESLSQENLSSLLKKRFA
;
A
#
# COMPACT_ATOMS: atom_id res chain seq x y z
N MET A 1 32.76 -47.35 -14.55
CA MET A 1 33.54 -46.81 -13.41
C MET A 1 32.60 -46.56 -12.23
N LYS A 2 32.55 -47.49 -11.28
CA LYS A 2 31.77 -47.41 -10.04
C LYS A 2 32.44 -46.43 -9.09
N ARG A 3 31.79 -45.31 -8.74
CA ARG A 3 32.23 -44.47 -7.61
C ARG A 3 31.45 -44.86 -6.37
N MET A 4 32.21 -45.30 -5.38
CA MET A 4 31.77 -45.72 -4.06
C MET A 4 31.44 -44.49 -3.19
N VAL A 5 30.30 -44.63 -2.53
CA VAL A 5 29.89 -44.14 -1.20
C VAL A 5 30.96 -43.44 -0.36
N ALA A 6 30.60 -42.27 0.18
CA ALA A 6 31.05 -41.81 1.50
C ALA A 6 29.84 -41.26 2.26
N ALA A 7 29.44 -41.97 3.32
CA ALA A 7 28.38 -41.59 4.23
C ALA A 7 28.88 -40.56 5.25
N ALA A 8 28.11 -39.51 5.49
CA ALA A 8 28.39 -38.50 6.51
C ALA A 8 27.96 -38.99 7.91
N PRO A 9 28.72 -38.69 8.97
CA PRO A 9 28.38 -39.08 10.34
C PRO A 9 27.33 -38.13 10.95
N ALA A 10 26.38 -38.71 11.67
CA ALA A 10 25.38 -38.01 12.47
C ALA A 10 25.98 -37.48 13.78
N PRO A 11 25.72 -36.23 14.18
CA PRO A 11 26.02 -35.76 15.53
C PRO A 11 24.88 -36.05 16.51
N SER A 12 25.18 -37.00 17.40
CA SER A 12 24.80 -37.14 18.81
C SER A 12 23.70 -36.25 19.41
N ALA A 13 22.67 -36.92 19.91
CA ALA A 13 21.80 -36.44 20.97
C ALA A 13 22.60 -36.14 22.25
N SER A 14 22.38 -34.97 22.86
CA SER A 14 22.87 -34.64 24.19
C SER A 14 21.76 -34.01 25.04
N ALA A 15 21.36 -34.80 26.02
CA ALA A 15 21.06 -34.43 27.40
C ALA A 15 20.06 -33.30 27.68
N ALA A 16 18.89 -33.74 28.14
CA ALA A 16 18.07 -33.11 29.14
C ALA A 16 18.87 -32.42 30.26
N THR A 17 18.45 -31.21 30.65
CA THR A 17 18.63 -30.75 32.03
C THR A 17 17.36 -30.05 32.49
N ARG A 18 16.68 -30.79 33.36
CA ARG A 18 15.58 -30.42 34.23
C ARG A 18 16.05 -29.30 35.18
N ARG A 19 15.29 -28.21 35.29
CA ARG A 19 15.35 -27.33 36.45
C ARG A 19 13.94 -26.97 36.89
N ASP A 20 13.46 -27.79 37.83
CA ASP A 20 12.42 -27.43 38.77
C ASP A 20 12.89 -26.25 39.62
N GLY A 21 12.02 -25.25 39.79
CA GLY A 21 12.30 -24.02 40.54
C GLY A 21 11.01 -23.35 40.97
N ALA A 22 10.33 -24.00 41.93
CA ALA A 22 9.26 -23.41 42.72
C ALA A 22 9.77 -22.28 43.64
N LYS A 23 8.81 -21.47 44.13
CA LYS A 23 8.89 -20.27 45.01
C LYS A 23 8.86 -18.98 44.19
N HIS A 24 7.96 -18.03 44.41
CA HIS A 24 7.31 -17.65 45.66
C HIS A 24 6.01 -16.90 45.30
N ILE A 25 4.87 -17.37 45.78
CA ILE A 25 3.65 -16.57 45.85
C ILE A 25 3.84 -15.65 47.05
N THR A 26 3.95 -14.35 46.81
CA THR A 26 3.68 -13.31 47.82
C THR A 26 2.42 -12.61 47.38
N GLN A 27 1.32 -12.98 48.03
CA GLN A 27 0.13 -12.13 48.11
C GLN A 27 0.52 -10.90 48.92
N ASN A 28 0.59 -9.74 48.26
CA ASN A 28 0.37 -8.46 48.91
C ASN A 28 -0.89 -7.89 48.26
N GLU A 29 -1.99 -8.03 48.98
CA GLU A 29 -3.11 -7.09 48.91
C GLU A 29 -2.66 -5.77 49.56
N ASP A 30 -3.39 -4.70 49.26
CA ASP A 30 -3.22 -3.31 49.71
C ASP A 30 -2.26 -2.45 48.87
N ASP A 31 -2.81 -1.90 47.77
CA ASP A 31 -2.81 -0.44 47.64
C ASP A 31 -3.86 0.05 46.62
N SER A 32 -5.00 0.44 47.18
CA SER A 32 -6.00 1.32 46.58
C SER A 32 -5.38 2.71 46.37
N GLY A 33 -4.62 2.87 45.28
CA GLY A 33 -3.95 4.12 44.92
C GLY A 33 -4.02 4.38 43.42
N GLY A 34 -5.05 5.11 43.00
CA GLY A 34 -5.07 5.89 41.76
C GLY A 34 -4.53 5.19 40.51
N ALA A 35 -5.36 4.38 39.86
CA ALA A 35 -5.11 3.82 38.53
C ALA A 35 -5.11 4.92 37.46
N ALA A 36 -4.15 5.85 37.52
CA ALA A 36 -3.58 6.47 36.34
C ALA A 36 -2.83 5.37 35.60
N VAL A 37 -3.61 4.52 34.91
CA VAL A 37 -3.12 3.66 33.83
C VAL A 37 -2.50 4.63 32.84
N THR A 38 -1.22 4.89 33.02
CA THR A 38 -0.35 5.50 32.04
C THR A 38 -0.45 4.57 30.85
N ARG A 39 -1.37 4.92 29.95
CA ARG A 39 -1.57 4.32 28.65
C ARG A 39 -0.26 4.54 27.93
N ARG A 40 0.71 3.67 28.20
CA ARG A 40 2.00 3.57 27.56
C ARG A 40 1.61 3.30 26.11
N LYS A 41 1.49 4.38 25.34
CA LYS A 41 1.36 4.32 23.90
C LYS A 41 2.64 3.61 23.50
N HIS A 42 2.57 2.29 23.32
CA HIS A 42 3.52 1.54 22.55
C HIS A 42 3.44 2.15 21.14
N HIS A 43 4.12 3.29 20.97
CA HIS A 43 4.70 3.64 19.70
C HIS A 43 5.56 2.44 19.38
N HIS A 44 5.00 1.54 18.59
CA HIS A 44 5.75 0.51 17.89
C HIS A 44 6.77 1.32 17.09
N GLN A 45 7.97 1.51 17.66
CA GLN A 45 9.06 2.17 16.98
C GLN A 45 9.35 1.27 15.80
N ASP A 46 9.01 1.76 14.61
CA ASP A 46 9.39 1.12 13.37
C ASP A 46 10.92 0.94 13.38
N SER A 47 11.40 -0.17 12.83
CA SER A 47 12.84 -0.42 12.77
C SER A 47 13.53 0.74 12.05
N PRO A 48 14.76 1.15 12.45
CA PRO A 48 15.49 2.21 11.74
C PRO A 48 15.61 1.95 10.23
N ALA A 49 15.70 0.67 9.84
CA ALA A 49 15.71 0.22 8.45
C ALA A 49 14.42 0.56 7.69
N LYS A 50 13.26 0.21 8.27
CA LYS A 50 11.95 0.56 7.70
C LYS A 50 11.75 2.06 7.60
N ASP A 51 12.23 2.79 8.60
CA ASP A 51 12.16 4.24 8.66
C ASP A 51 12.96 4.93 7.55
N LEU A 52 14.13 4.39 7.22
CA LEU A 52 14.96 4.84 6.11
C LEU A 52 14.35 4.48 4.75
N HIS A 53 13.85 3.24 4.60
CA HIS A 53 13.17 2.77 3.40
C HIS A 53 11.95 3.65 3.05
N ASP A 54 11.06 3.88 4.02
CA ASP A 54 9.88 4.75 3.85
C ASP A 54 10.30 6.20 3.48
N LYS A 55 11.41 6.72 4.02
CA LYS A 55 11.93 8.06 3.66
C LYS A 55 12.41 8.12 2.22
N VAL A 56 13.22 7.16 1.77
CA VAL A 56 13.70 7.10 0.38
C VAL A 56 12.52 7.03 -0.60
N ASN A 57 11.55 6.17 -0.31
CA ASN A 57 10.35 6.04 -1.13
C ASN A 57 9.52 7.33 -1.17
N LEU A 58 9.47 8.10 -0.08
CA LEU A 58 8.77 9.39 -0.06
C LEU A 58 9.40 10.43 -1.03
N TYR A 59 10.69 10.29 -1.37
CA TYR A 59 11.35 11.14 -2.37
C TYR A 59 11.26 10.59 -3.80
N LEU A 60 11.37 9.26 -3.97
CA LEU A 60 11.42 8.63 -5.30
C LEU A 60 10.02 8.41 -5.91
N LEU A 61 9.06 7.95 -5.11
CA LEU A 61 7.72 7.63 -5.61
C LEU A 61 6.96 8.83 -6.20
N PRO A 62 7.06 10.08 -5.68
CA PRO A 62 6.44 11.23 -6.35
C PRO A 62 6.94 11.41 -7.78
N TRP A 63 8.23 11.23 -8.01
CA TRP A 63 8.83 11.37 -9.33
C TRP A 63 8.35 10.26 -10.29
N LEU A 64 8.32 9.01 -9.81
CA LEU A 64 7.78 7.86 -10.57
C LEU A 64 6.29 8.04 -10.89
N SER A 65 5.51 8.47 -9.90
CA SER A 65 4.07 8.73 -10.05
C SER A 65 3.78 9.81 -11.08
N LEU A 66 4.59 10.88 -11.09
CA LEU A 66 4.48 11.96 -12.07
C LEU A 66 4.78 11.46 -13.48
N HIS A 67 5.85 10.67 -13.66
CA HIS A 67 6.20 10.11 -14.97
C HIS A 67 5.16 9.09 -15.45
N ALA A 68 4.59 8.29 -14.55
CA ALA A 68 3.45 7.42 -14.86
C ALA A 68 2.25 8.24 -15.34
N ALA A 69 1.88 9.31 -14.64
CA ALA A 69 0.79 10.19 -15.04
C ALA A 69 1.05 10.84 -16.41
N ILE A 70 2.27 11.33 -16.68
CA ILE A 70 2.66 11.89 -17.97
C ILE A 70 2.57 10.83 -19.08
N GLY A 71 3.09 9.62 -18.85
CA GLY A 71 3.02 8.52 -19.81
C GLY A 71 1.59 8.09 -20.13
N CYS A 72 0.69 8.16 -19.14
CA CYS A 72 -0.74 7.92 -19.34
C CYS A 72 -1.42 9.04 -20.15
N ALA A 73 -1.07 10.29 -19.86
CA ALA A 73 -1.63 11.46 -20.54
C ALA A 73 -1.11 11.60 -21.98
N LEU A 74 0.12 11.15 -22.25
CA LEU A 74 0.79 11.23 -23.54
C LEU A 74 1.27 9.84 -24.01
N PRO A 75 0.35 8.92 -24.39
CA PRO A 75 0.72 7.61 -24.90
C PRO A 75 1.62 7.72 -26.14
N GLY A 76 2.64 6.87 -26.24
CA GLY A 76 3.62 6.90 -27.33
C GLY A 76 4.72 7.95 -27.17
N SER A 77 4.66 8.79 -26.12
CA SER A 77 5.81 9.64 -25.77
C SER A 77 6.99 8.80 -25.28
N GLY A 78 8.20 9.30 -25.51
CA GLY A 78 9.43 8.71 -24.93
C GLY A 78 9.44 8.66 -23.40
N ALA A 79 8.49 9.33 -22.74
CA ALA A 79 8.34 9.31 -21.29
C ALA A 79 7.99 7.91 -20.76
N SER A 80 7.20 7.11 -21.50
CA SER A 80 6.78 5.78 -21.02
C SER A 80 7.93 4.76 -21.05
N ILE A 81 8.79 4.84 -22.07
CA ILE A 81 9.99 3.97 -22.13
C ILE A 81 11.05 4.45 -21.13
N LEU A 82 11.22 5.76 -20.95
CA LEU A 82 12.09 6.29 -19.89
C LEU A 82 11.62 5.83 -18.50
N LEU A 83 10.31 5.92 -18.24
CA LEU A 83 9.71 5.40 -17.02
C LEU A 83 9.98 3.90 -16.85
N THR A 84 9.94 3.11 -17.93
CA THR A 84 10.27 1.67 -17.87
C THR A 84 11.69 1.45 -17.36
N TYR A 85 12.69 2.15 -17.90
CA TYR A 85 14.07 2.02 -17.42
C TYR A 85 14.22 2.45 -15.96
N VAL A 86 13.64 3.58 -15.59
CA VAL A 86 13.78 4.11 -14.23
C VAL A 86 13.02 3.27 -13.20
N LEU A 87 11.81 2.83 -13.52
CA LEU A 87 11.02 1.95 -12.66
C LEU A 87 11.69 0.60 -12.50
N LEU A 88 12.26 0.03 -13.57
CA LEU A 88 13.01 -1.22 -13.48
C LEU A 88 14.24 -1.09 -12.58
N ALA A 89 15.01 0.00 -12.73
CA ALA A 89 16.15 0.28 -11.88
C ALA A 89 15.73 0.46 -10.40
N TYR A 90 14.66 1.22 -10.15
CA TYR A 90 14.10 1.41 -8.82
C TYR A 90 13.69 0.09 -8.16
N ILE A 91 12.88 -0.73 -8.83
CA ILE A 91 12.41 -2.02 -8.30
C ILE A 91 13.58 -2.99 -8.12
N GLY A 92 14.57 -2.98 -9.02
CA GLY A 92 15.79 -3.78 -8.89
C GLY A 92 16.60 -3.42 -7.64
N VAL A 93 16.84 -2.12 -7.41
CA VAL A 93 17.53 -1.64 -6.21
C VAL A 93 16.72 -1.96 -4.95
N ASP A 94 15.40 -1.78 -4.97
CA ASP A 94 14.54 -2.06 -3.81
C ASP A 94 14.48 -3.56 -3.50
N LEU A 95 14.47 -4.43 -4.52
CA LEU A 95 14.59 -5.87 -4.35
C LEU A 95 15.91 -6.25 -3.66
N VAL A 96 17.05 -5.72 -4.13
CA VAL A 96 18.36 -5.96 -3.49
C VAL A 96 18.37 -5.46 -2.05
N TRP A 97 17.80 -4.27 -1.79
CA TRP A 97 17.68 -3.74 -0.44
C TRP A 97 16.91 -4.70 0.46
N ILE A 98 15.71 -5.12 0.07
CA ILE A 98 14.85 -5.99 0.90
C ILE A 98 15.45 -7.40 1.07
N LEU A 99 16.27 -7.87 0.13
CA LEU A 99 17.05 -9.11 0.31
C LEU A 99 18.12 -8.97 1.39
N LEU A 100 18.81 -7.82 1.45
CA LEU A 100 19.85 -7.54 2.43
C LEU A 100 19.28 -7.17 3.81
N VAL A 101 18.13 -6.49 3.84
CA VAL A 101 17.49 -5.96 5.05
C VAL A 101 15.99 -6.31 5.04
N PRO A 102 15.62 -7.56 5.32
CA PRO A 102 14.22 -8.00 5.24
C PRO A 102 13.29 -7.27 6.23
N ASP A 103 13.83 -6.73 7.34
CA ASP A 103 13.06 -5.96 8.32
C ASP A 103 12.68 -4.54 7.84
N ALA A 104 13.11 -4.14 6.64
CA ALA A 104 12.73 -2.86 6.03
C ALA A 104 11.23 -2.82 5.67
N VAL A 105 10.61 -3.96 5.40
CA VAL A 105 9.22 -4.04 4.96
C VAL A 105 8.45 -5.16 5.68
N PRO A 106 7.14 -4.99 5.91
CA PRO A 106 6.33 -6.08 6.44
C PRO A 106 6.20 -7.19 5.39
N GLN A 107 6.45 -8.44 5.79
CA GLN A 107 6.35 -9.62 4.90
C GLN A 107 7.29 -9.55 3.68
N ALA A 108 8.60 -9.36 3.93
CA ALA A 108 9.64 -9.24 2.90
C ALA A 108 9.51 -10.22 1.72
N TRP A 109 9.30 -11.51 2.00
CA TRP A 109 9.20 -12.53 0.95
C TRP A 109 8.08 -12.24 -0.08
N LEU A 110 6.96 -11.67 0.37
CA LEU A 110 5.82 -11.36 -0.49
C LEU A 110 6.15 -10.19 -1.42
N ILE A 111 6.83 -9.18 -0.89
CA ILE A 111 7.27 -7.99 -1.64
C ILE A 111 8.40 -8.36 -2.61
N GLN A 112 9.33 -9.21 -2.19
CA GLN A 112 10.38 -9.75 -3.07
C GLN A 112 9.78 -10.49 -4.27
N LEU A 113 8.80 -11.38 -4.03
CA LEU A 113 8.12 -12.10 -5.11
C LEU A 113 7.36 -11.14 -6.04
N HIS A 114 6.69 -10.13 -5.48
CA HIS A 114 6.07 -9.06 -6.26
C HIS A 114 7.10 -8.35 -7.15
N HIS A 115 8.26 -7.94 -6.63
CA HIS A 115 9.31 -7.30 -7.43
C HIS A 115 9.83 -8.18 -8.55
N VAL A 116 10.05 -9.48 -8.30
CA VAL A 116 10.48 -10.43 -9.33
C VAL A 116 9.46 -10.48 -10.47
N ILE A 117 8.16 -10.54 -10.14
CA ILE A 117 7.09 -10.57 -11.13
C ILE A 117 6.99 -9.24 -11.87
N THR A 118 7.11 -8.11 -11.18
CA THR A 118 7.09 -6.78 -11.81
C THR A 118 8.30 -6.59 -12.73
N ILE A 119 9.50 -7.03 -12.34
CA ILE A 119 10.69 -7.02 -13.19
C ILE A 119 10.46 -7.89 -14.44
N ALA A 120 9.88 -9.08 -14.28
CA ALA A 120 9.54 -9.94 -15.41
C ALA A 120 8.58 -9.24 -16.37
N LEU A 121 7.52 -8.61 -15.86
CA LEU A 121 6.57 -7.83 -16.67
C LEU A 121 7.25 -6.65 -17.39
N LEU A 122 8.08 -5.87 -16.69
CA LEU A 122 8.80 -4.72 -17.26
C LEU A 122 9.86 -5.12 -18.30
N SER A 123 10.28 -6.38 -18.36
CA SER A 123 11.15 -6.87 -19.43
C SER A 123 10.48 -6.89 -20.81
N HIS A 124 9.15 -6.90 -20.87
CA HIS A 124 8.39 -6.84 -22.10
C HIS A 124 8.55 -5.50 -22.86
N PRO A 125 8.23 -4.33 -22.27
CA PRO A 125 8.39 -3.04 -22.95
C PRO A 125 9.84 -2.67 -23.28
N LEU A 126 10.83 -3.33 -22.68
CA LEU A 126 12.23 -3.21 -23.13
C LEU A 126 12.49 -3.89 -24.48
N ARG A 127 11.79 -4.99 -24.77
CA ARG A 127 11.87 -5.74 -26.03
C ARG A 127 10.90 -5.21 -27.08
N TYR A 128 9.75 -4.69 -26.64
CA TYR A 128 8.67 -4.15 -27.46
C TYR A 128 8.31 -2.73 -27.00
N PRO A 129 9.12 -1.70 -27.36
CA PRO A 129 8.93 -0.33 -26.89
C PRO A 129 7.57 0.29 -27.25
N GLU A 130 6.89 -0.21 -28.29
CA GLU A 130 5.53 0.17 -28.65
C GLU A 130 4.51 -0.06 -27.51
N HIS A 131 4.82 -1.00 -26.61
CA HIS A 131 4.02 -1.35 -25.45
C HIS A 131 4.47 -0.64 -24.16
N ALA A 132 5.42 0.30 -24.23
CA ALA A 132 5.90 1.01 -23.04
C ALA A 132 4.81 1.78 -22.29
N HIS A 133 3.72 2.17 -22.97
CA HIS A 133 2.57 2.83 -22.34
C HIS A 133 1.87 1.93 -21.28
N PHE A 134 2.00 0.61 -21.37
CA PHE A 134 1.53 -0.31 -20.32
C PHE A 134 2.26 -0.09 -19.00
N THR A 135 3.56 0.20 -19.03
CA THR A 135 4.32 0.57 -17.84
C THR A 135 3.75 1.82 -17.16
N ALA A 136 3.27 2.79 -17.95
CA ALA A 136 2.67 3.99 -17.38
C ALA A 136 1.33 3.68 -16.67
N TRP A 137 0.48 2.84 -17.28
CA TRP A 137 -0.79 2.42 -16.69
C TRP A 137 -0.59 1.61 -15.40
N ASP A 138 0.36 0.68 -15.38
CA ASP A 138 0.71 -0.07 -14.17
C ASP A 138 1.37 0.84 -13.12
N GLY A 139 2.27 1.72 -13.56
CA GLY A 139 3.03 2.64 -12.71
C GLY A 139 2.20 3.67 -11.96
N ILE A 140 0.93 3.91 -12.36
CA ILE A 140 -0.02 4.71 -11.56
C ILE A 140 -0.17 4.12 -10.14
N VAL A 141 0.09 2.82 -9.93
CA VAL A 141 0.07 2.19 -8.61
C VAL A 141 0.99 2.90 -7.61
N GLU A 142 2.08 3.50 -8.09
CA GLU A 142 3.05 4.15 -7.23
C GLU A 142 2.49 5.42 -6.59
N ALA A 143 1.53 6.09 -7.23
CA ALA A 143 0.83 7.22 -6.62
C ALA A 143 0.00 6.76 -5.40
N HIS A 144 -0.57 5.56 -5.48
CA HIS A 144 -1.29 4.95 -4.37
C HIS A 144 -0.34 4.50 -3.25
N THR A 145 0.79 3.89 -3.59
CA THR A 145 1.84 3.52 -2.63
C THR A 145 2.41 4.76 -1.94
N LEU A 146 2.63 5.85 -2.68
CA LEU A 146 3.02 7.14 -2.13
C LEU A 146 1.99 7.65 -1.12
N LEU A 147 0.69 7.62 -1.44
CA LEU A 147 -0.37 8.03 -0.53
C LEU A 147 -0.39 7.18 0.75
N LEU A 148 -0.14 5.88 0.64
CA LEU A 148 0.01 4.98 1.78
C LEU A 148 1.16 5.37 2.70
N ILE A 149 2.35 5.60 2.14
CA ILE A 149 3.55 5.95 2.90
C ILE A 149 3.38 7.35 3.51
N ALA A 150 2.88 8.31 2.75
CA ALA A 150 2.59 9.66 3.23
C ALA A 150 1.62 9.63 4.42
N ARG A 151 0.50 8.90 4.35
CA ARG A 151 -0.45 8.77 5.47
C ARG A 151 0.18 8.13 6.72
N ARG A 152 1.12 7.21 6.53
CA ARG A 152 1.83 6.54 7.63
C ARG A 152 2.82 7.47 8.31
N ARG A 153 3.66 8.17 7.53
CA ARG A 153 4.77 8.99 8.02
C ARG A 153 4.35 10.39 8.44
N LEU A 154 3.42 10.99 7.71
CA LEU A 154 2.98 12.37 7.92
C LEU A 154 1.66 12.43 8.70
N ARG A 155 1.42 11.46 9.60
CA ARG A 155 0.20 11.40 10.42
C ARG A 155 0.00 12.63 11.32
N GLN A 156 1.07 13.36 11.61
CA GLN A 156 1.03 14.64 12.34
C GLN A 156 0.40 15.78 11.52
N TRP A 157 0.23 15.62 10.20
CA TRP A 157 -0.32 16.64 9.32
C TRP A 157 -1.85 16.45 9.23
N PRO A 158 -2.66 17.39 9.76
CA PRO A 158 -4.11 17.23 9.85
C PRO A 158 -4.78 17.03 8.48
N LEU A 159 -4.21 17.63 7.43
CA LEU A 159 -4.66 17.49 6.04
C LEU A 159 -4.65 16.02 5.57
N LEU A 160 -3.60 15.26 5.91
CA LEU A 160 -3.42 13.87 5.46
C LEU A 160 -4.21 12.85 6.30
N THR A 161 -4.65 13.27 7.48
CA THR A 161 -5.57 12.51 8.33
C THR A 161 -7.04 12.89 8.11
N SER A 162 -7.32 13.82 7.21
CA SER A 162 -8.69 14.25 6.93
C SER A 162 -9.54 13.06 6.43
N PRO A 163 -10.85 13.09 6.71
CA PRO A 163 -11.76 12.07 6.21
C PRO A 163 -11.80 12.04 4.68
N ILE A 164 -11.62 13.19 4.02
CA ILE A 164 -11.56 13.32 2.57
C ILE A 164 -10.37 12.53 2.02
N VAL A 165 -9.16 12.71 2.57
CA VAL A 165 -7.98 11.94 2.13
C VAL A 165 -8.16 10.44 2.37
N THR A 166 -8.84 10.07 3.45
CA THR A 166 -9.18 8.66 3.71
C THR A 166 -10.16 8.10 2.68
N LEU A 167 -11.17 8.87 2.29
CA LEU A 167 -12.11 8.50 1.24
C LEU A 167 -11.39 8.37 -0.12
N VAL A 168 -10.61 9.39 -0.51
CA VAL A 168 -9.81 9.38 -1.75
C VAL A 168 -8.87 8.18 -1.76
N TYR A 169 -8.23 7.87 -0.65
CA TYR A 169 -7.41 6.68 -0.50
C TYR A 169 -8.21 5.40 -0.78
N TRP A 170 -9.41 5.23 -0.21
CA TRP A 170 -10.19 4.01 -0.42
C TRP A 170 -10.78 3.89 -1.82
N VAL A 171 -11.27 5.01 -2.38
CA VAL A 171 -11.76 5.07 -3.76
C VAL A 171 -10.63 4.73 -4.73
N SER A 172 -9.45 5.33 -4.54
CA SER A 172 -8.28 5.03 -5.37
C SER A 172 -7.80 3.59 -5.17
N PHE A 173 -7.76 3.09 -3.93
CA PHE A 173 -7.43 1.69 -3.63
C PHE A 173 -8.34 0.72 -4.40
N ILE A 174 -9.66 0.87 -4.24
CA ILE A 174 -10.66 -0.02 -4.85
C ILE A 174 -10.63 0.12 -6.37
N GLY A 175 -10.66 1.36 -6.88
CA GLY A 175 -10.66 1.65 -8.30
C GLY A 175 -9.44 1.07 -9.01
N MET A 176 -8.23 1.29 -8.49
CA MET A 176 -7.03 0.74 -9.10
C MET A 176 -6.93 -0.77 -8.93
N ARG A 177 -7.09 -1.27 -7.70
CA ARG A 177 -6.77 -2.67 -7.40
C ARG A 177 -7.83 -3.68 -7.80
N LEU A 178 -9.11 -3.30 -7.79
CA LEU A 178 -10.22 -4.21 -8.10
C LEU A 178 -10.84 -3.97 -9.47
N VAL A 179 -10.62 -2.81 -10.09
CA VAL A 179 -11.20 -2.48 -11.39
C VAL A 179 -10.10 -2.34 -12.44
N LEU A 180 -9.16 -1.40 -12.26
CA LEU A 180 -8.16 -1.10 -13.29
C LEU A 180 -7.23 -2.28 -13.56
N TYR A 181 -6.53 -2.84 -12.56
CA TYR A 181 -5.55 -3.91 -12.82
C TYR A 181 -6.18 -5.20 -13.38
N PRO A 182 -7.33 -5.69 -12.88
CA PRO A 182 -8.02 -6.80 -13.53
C PRO A 182 -8.42 -6.49 -14.98
N ALA A 183 -8.87 -5.27 -15.27
CA ALA A 183 -9.13 -4.85 -16.65
C ALA A 183 -7.85 -4.84 -17.50
N LEU A 184 -6.71 -4.42 -16.93
CA LEU A 184 -5.43 -4.44 -17.63
C LEU A 184 -4.97 -5.85 -18.01
N VAL A 185 -5.30 -6.90 -17.25
CA VAL A 185 -5.04 -8.29 -17.67
C VAL A 185 -5.69 -8.58 -19.03
N TYR A 186 -6.96 -8.17 -19.19
CA TYR A 186 -7.68 -8.34 -20.45
C TYR A 186 -7.13 -7.46 -21.56
N VAL A 187 -6.80 -6.19 -21.26
CA VAL A 187 -6.20 -5.28 -22.24
C VAL A 187 -4.84 -5.80 -22.73
N PHE A 188 -4.00 -6.32 -21.84
CA PHE A 188 -2.73 -6.93 -22.19
C PHE A 188 -2.94 -8.18 -23.05
N TYR A 189 -3.89 -9.04 -22.69
CA TYR A 189 -4.23 -10.20 -23.52
C TYR A 189 -4.63 -9.77 -24.95
N LEU A 190 -5.51 -8.78 -25.09
CA LEU A 190 -5.89 -8.26 -26.40
C LEU A 190 -4.70 -7.66 -27.16
N ALA A 191 -3.80 -6.95 -26.47
CA ALA A 191 -2.59 -6.40 -27.08
C ALA A 191 -1.66 -7.51 -27.60
N MET A 192 -1.51 -8.60 -26.85
CA MET A 192 -0.69 -9.76 -27.23
C MET A 192 -1.30 -10.58 -28.38
N CYS A 193 -2.62 -10.46 -28.63
CA CYS A 193 -3.29 -11.06 -29.78
C CYS A 193 -3.16 -10.23 -31.07
N LYS A 194 -2.72 -8.96 -30.98
CA LYS A 194 -2.53 -8.12 -32.17
C LYS A 194 -1.25 -8.54 -32.92
N PRO A 195 -1.23 -8.40 -34.26
CA PRO A 195 0.01 -8.58 -35.01
C PRO A 195 1.10 -7.62 -34.53
N THR A 196 2.33 -8.10 -34.46
CA THR A 196 3.51 -7.28 -34.18
C THR A 196 3.75 -6.30 -35.34
N PRO A 197 4.53 -5.22 -35.14
CA PRO A 197 4.92 -4.33 -36.24
C PRO A 197 5.64 -5.05 -37.40
N SER A 198 6.28 -6.19 -37.11
CA SER A 198 6.90 -7.07 -38.12
C SER A 198 5.93 -7.99 -38.85
N GLY A 199 4.62 -7.93 -38.55
CA GLY A 199 3.58 -8.74 -39.20
C GLY A 199 3.42 -10.16 -38.63
N GLY A 200 4.13 -10.49 -37.54
CA GLY A 200 4.01 -11.78 -36.84
C GLY A 200 2.99 -11.74 -35.70
N THR A 201 2.87 -12.85 -34.97
CA THR A 201 2.17 -12.88 -33.67
C THR A 201 3.19 -12.95 -32.54
N TYR A 202 2.80 -12.48 -31.35
CA TYR A 202 3.65 -12.63 -30.18
C TYR A 202 3.78 -14.12 -29.82
N PRO A 203 4.99 -14.59 -29.49
CA PRO A 203 5.18 -15.97 -29.09
C PRO A 203 4.43 -16.25 -27.78
N PHE A 204 3.93 -17.48 -27.63
CA PHE A 204 3.15 -17.90 -26.47
C PHE A 204 3.82 -17.60 -25.11
N TRP A 205 5.14 -17.74 -25.03
CA TRP A 205 5.88 -17.45 -23.80
C TRP A 205 5.84 -15.96 -23.43
N GLU A 206 5.79 -15.04 -24.41
CA GLU A 206 5.73 -13.60 -24.15
C GLU A 206 4.35 -13.24 -23.65
N THR A 207 3.31 -13.78 -24.29
CA THR A 207 1.92 -13.64 -23.86
C THR A 207 1.74 -14.16 -22.44
N THR A 208 2.32 -15.32 -22.13
CA THR A 208 2.27 -15.91 -20.78
C THR A 208 3.03 -15.05 -19.77
N LEU A 209 4.20 -14.51 -20.15
CA LEU A 209 4.97 -13.61 -19.28
C LEU A 209 4.18 -12.34 -18.97
N VAL A 210 3.59 -11.67 -19.97
CA VAL A 210 2.87 -10.40 -19.77
C VAL A 210 1.55 -10.63 -19.02
N VAL A 211 0.67 -11.48 -19.58
CA VAL A 211 -0.68 -11.71 -19.03
C VAL A 211 -0.59 -12.45 -17.70
N GLY A 212 0.29 -13.46 -17.60
CA GLY A 212 0.51 -14.22 -16.38
C GLY A 212 1.09 -13.37 -15.26
N SER A 213 2.09 -12.53 -15.54
CA SER A 213 2.63 -11.61 -14.53
C SER A 213 1.56 -10.65 -14.04
N GLN A 214 0.79 -10.03 -14.95
CA GLN A 214 -0.28 -9.12 -14.56
C GLN A 214 -1.39 -9.80 -13.74
N ALA A 215 -1.77 -11.03 -14.10
CA ALA A 215 -2.73 -11.81 -13.33
C ALA A 215 -2.21 -12.14 -11.92
N LEU A 216 -0.92 -12.52 -11.80
CA LEU A 216 -0.30 -12.74 -10.50
C LEU A 216 -0.28 -11.45 -9.66
N LEU A 217 0.07 -10.30 -10.24
CA LEU A 217 0.03 -9.00 -9.57
C LEU A 217 -1.39 -8.65 -9.07
N CYS A 218 -2.43 -9.02 -9.82
CA CYS A 218 -3.82 -8.91 -9.35
C CYS A 218 -4.10 -9.78 -8.12
N VAL A 219 -3.56 -11.01 -8.06
CA VAL A 219 -3.67 -11.87 -6.87
C VAL A 219 -2.99 -11.21 -5.66
N PHE A 220 -1.81 -10.60 -5.82
CA PHE A 220 -1.17 -9.83 -4.76
C PHE A 220 -2.05 -8.67 -4.28
N ASN A 221 -2.69 -7.96 -5.20
CA ASN A 221 -3.59 -6.85 -4.89
C ASN A 221 -4.78 -7.28 -4.03
N VAL A 222 -5.40 -8.41 -4.36
CA VAL A 222 -6.48 -9.00 -3.55
C VAL A 222 -5.94 -9.46 -2.18
N GLY A 223 -4.76 -10.08 -2.15
CA GLY A 223 -4.09 -10.47 -0.90
C GLY A 223 -3.84 -9.29 0.03
N PHE A 224 -3.32 -8.17 -0.49
CA PHE A 224 -3.10 -6.95 0.29
C PHE A 224 -4.41 -6.33 0.79
N LEU A 225 -5.48 -6.36 -0.02
CA LEU A 225 -6.80 -5.93 0.42
C LEU A 225 -7.28 -6.79 1.58
N TYR A 226 -7.23 -8.11 1.45
CA TYR A 226 -7.63 -9.05 2.50
C TYR A 226 -6.85 -8.81 3.80
N LEU A 227 -5.53 -8.64 3.72
CA LEU A 227 -4.69 -8.34 4.89
C LEU A 227 -4.98 -6.97 5.50
N SER A 228 -5.36 -5.99 4.67
CA SER A 228 -5.75 -4.65 5.13
C SER A 228 -7.09 -4.67 5.86
N LEU A 229 -8.06 -5.45 5.37
CA LEU A 229 -9.37 -5.65 6.01
C LEU A 229 -9.25 -6.44 7.32
N ARG A 230 -8.41 -7.48 7.36
CA ARG A 230 -8.21 -8.28 8.58
C ARG A 230 -7.54 -7.53 9.73
N ARG A 231 -6.69 -6.54 9.43
CA ARG A 231 -6.20 -5.62 10.45
C ARG A 231 -7.37 -4.74 10.88
N LYS A 232 -8.05 -5.10 11.99
CA LYS A 232 -9.26 -4.49 12.62
C LYS A 232 -9.32 -2.95 12.74
N LYS A 233 -8.32 -2.20 12.26
CA LYS A 233 -8.30 -0.73 12.13
C LYS A 233 -9.38 -0.18 11.19
N PHE A 234 -9.93 -1.01 10.28
CA PHE A 234 -11.02 -0.59 9.37
C PHE A 234 -12.25 -0.10 10.14
N LEU A 235 -12.69 -0.86 11.16
CA LEU A 235 -13.87 -0.52 11.96
C LEU A 235 -13.64 0.73 12.82
N TYR A 236 -12.44 0.89 13.39
CA TYR A 236 -12.11 2.04 14.22
C TYR A 236 -12.12 3.37 13.45
N THR A 237 -11.75 3.33 12.16
CA THR A 237 -11.75 4.52 11.30
C THR A 237 -13.17 4.89 10.87
N TYR A 238 -14.02 3.90 10.66
CA TYR A 238 -15.44 4.11 10.34
C TYR A 238 -16.20 4.72 11.52
N GLU A 239 -16.01 4.22 12.74
CA GLU A 239 -16.61 4.78 13.96
C GLU A 239 -16.15 6.21 14.24
N ALA A 240 -14.86 6.51 14.03
CA ALA A 240 -14.35 7.86 14.16
C ALA A 240 -14.94 8.82 13.09
N TYR A 241 -15.17 8.32 11.87
CA TYR A 241 -15.74 9.10 10.78
C TYR A 241 -17.22 9.41 11.01
N THR A 242 -18.03 8.42 11.40
CA THR A 242 -19.44 8.63 11.72
C THR A 242 -19.60 9.55 12.92
N GLY A 243 -18.73 9.44 13.93
CA GLY A 243 -18.68 10.37 15.05
C GLY A 243 -18.33 11.81 14.64
N TRP A 244 -17.36 11.99 13.75
CA TRP A 244 -17.00 13.32 13.22
C TRP A 244 -18.13 13.92 12.38
N LEU A 245 -18.74 13.14 11.49
CA LEU A 245 -19.89 13.59 10.68
C LEU A 245 -21.08 14.00 11.57
N ALA A 246 -21.38 13.21 12.59
CA ALA A 246 -22.42 13.54 13.55
C ALA A 246 -22.13 14.87 14.27
N LYS A 247 -20.85 15.12 14.63
CA LYS A 247 -20.42 16.38 15.23
C LYS A 247 -20.57 17.56 14.27
N VAL A 248 -20.09 17.45 13.03
CA VAL A 248 -20.20 18.51 12.01
C VAL A 248 -21.66 18.80 11.67
N TYR A 249 -22.47 17.76 11.51
CA TYR A 249 -23.91 17.91 11.27
C TYR A 249 -24.60 18.63 12.43
N LYS A 250 -24.22 18.32 13.67
CA LYS A 250 -24.74 18.99 14.87
C LYS A 250 -24.35 20.47 14.90
N GLU A 251 -23.08 20.80 14.71
CA GLU A 251 -22.58 22.18 14.67
C GLU A 251 -23.27 22.98 13.56
N TYR A 252 -23.37 22.41 12.34
CA TYR A 252 -24.05 23.05 11.22
C TYR A 252 -25.54 23.30 11.51
N LYS A 253 -26.24 22.33 12.11
CA LYS A 253 -27.65 22.46 12.49
C LYS A 253 -27.86 23.54 13.56
N GLU A 254 -26.96 23.66 14.53
CA GLU A 254 -27.00 24.70 15.56
C GLU A 254 -26.80 26.10 14.95
N THR A 255 -25.78 26.27 14.11
CA THR A 255 -25.54 27.55 13.41
C THR A 255 -26.71 27.94 12.50
N LEU A 256 -27.30 26.99 11.76
CA LEU A 256 -28.45 27.25 10.90
C LEU A 256 -29.69 27.67 11.69
N HIS A 257 -29.92 27.06 12.85
CA HIS A 257 -31.04 27.40 13.73
C HIS A 257 -30.86 28.79 14.35
N GLU A 258 -29.63 29.16 14.71
CA GLU A 258 -29.31 30.50 15.23
C GLU A 258 -29.54 31.59 14.17
N SER A 259 -29.10 31.36 12.93
CA SER A 259 -29.36 32.29 11.82
C SER A 259 -30.85 32.47 11.50
N LEU A 260 -31.62 31.37 11.48
CA LEU A 260 -33.07 31.43 11.25
C LEU A 260 -33.82 32.11 12.41
N SER A 261 -33.37 31.90 13.65
CA SER A 261 -33.95 32.57 14.82
C SER A 261 -33.72 34.07 14.77
N GLN A 262 -32.53 34.53 14.39
CA GLN A 262 -32.24 35.97 14.27
C GLN A 262 -33.01 36.64 13.13
N GLU A 263 -33.13 35.97 11.97
CA GLU A 263 -33.89 36.49 10.84
C GLU A 263 -35.38 36.63 11.19
N ASN A 264 -35.97 35.62 11.84
CA ASN A 264 -37.34 35.67 12.35
C ASN A 264 -37.54 36.78 13.39
N LEU A 265 -36.60 36.97 14.32
CA LEU A 265 -36.67 38.05 15.30
C LEU A 265 -36.62 39.43 14.63
N SER A 266 -35.74 39.61 13.64
CA SER A 266 -35.60 40.87 12.92
C SER A 266 -36.85 41.23 12.10
N SER A 267 -37.50 40.24 11.49
CA SER A 267 -38.74 40.44 10.72
C SER A 267 -39.94 40.74 11.62
N LEU A 268 -40.02 40.12 12.80
CA LEU A 268 -41.03 40.42 13.81
C LEU A 268 -40.87 41.83 14.38
N LEU A 269 -39.64 42.26 14.68
CA LEU A 269 -39.37 43.63 15.14
C LEU A 269 -39.73 44.66 14.07
N LYS A 270 -39.37 44.43 12.80
CA LYS A 270 -39.78 45.31 11.69
C LYS A 270 -41.31 45.43 11.55
N LYS A 271 -42.05 44.33 11.72
CA LYS A 271 -43.53 44.35 11.71
C LYS A 271 -44.15 45.07 12.90
N ARG A 272 -43.49 45.07 14.06
CA ARG A 272 -44.04 45.66 15.30
C ARG A 272 -43.80 47.17 15.40
N PHE A 273 -42.80 47.67 14.69
CA PHE A 273 -42.38 49.08 14.73
C PHE A 273 -42.60 49.84 13.41
N ALA A 274 -43.27 49.22 12.43
CA ALA A 274 -43.78 49.87 11.23
C ALA A 274 -45.30 50.05 11.36
#